data_AF-A0A536ZWU5-F1
#
_entry.id   AF-A0A536ZWU5-F1
#
_cell.length_a   1.000
_cell.length_b   1.000
_cell.length_c   1.000
_cell.angle_alpha   90.00
_cell.angle_beta   90.00
_cell.angle_gamma   90.00
#
_symmetry.space_group_name_H-M   'P 1'
#
loop_
_entity.id
_entity.type
_entity.pdbx_description
1 polymer ?
#
loop_
_entity_poly.entity_id
_entity_poly.type
_entity_poly.pdbx_seq_one_letter_code
_entity_poly.pdbx_strand_id
1 'polypeptide(L)'
;MHSMQAAVPDNSVTRTLALASRTIGGHDRLAEYLGVAQALLEEWLDGRCEPPTAIYMRALDLVARGPFATPHRGRDHAKKKS
;
A
#
# COMPACT_ATOMS: atom_id res chain seq x y z
N MET A 1 21.85 8.96 -12.34
CA MET A 1 21.34 9.79 -11.25
C MET A 1 19.84 9.51 -11.15
N HIS A 2 19.40 8.90 -10.05
CA HIS A 2 18.00 8.45 -9.92
C HIS A 2 17.08 9.66 -9.74
N SER A 3 16.24 9.86 -10.75
CA SER A 3 15.05 10.70 -10.88
C SER A 3 14.76 11.73 -9.77
N MET A 4 14.99 13.00 -10.10
CA MET A 4 14.18 14.10 -9.57
C MET A 4 12.76 13.96 -10.13
N GLN A 5 11.81 13.38 -9.37
CA GLN A 5 10.41 13.72 -9.61
C GLN A 5 10.09 14.93 -8.75
N ALA A 6 10.13 16.08 -9.42
CA ALA A 6 9.68 17.34 -8.87
C ALA A 6 8.17 17.28 -8.60
N ALA A 7 7.80 17.74 -7.40
CA ALA A 7 6.48 18.13 -6.94
C ALA A 7 5.41 18.23 -8.05
N VAL A 8 4.66 17.15 -8.26
CA VAL A 8 3.28 17.29 -8.70
C VAL A 8 2.47 17.41 -7.41
N PRO A 9 1.87 18.57 -7.11
CA PRO A 9 0.87 18.60 -6.07
C PRO A 9 -0.32 17.75 -6.55
N ASP A 10 -0.58 16.70 -5.79
CA ASP A 10 -1.90 16.18 -5.49
C ASP A 10 -2.77 15.58 -6.61
N ASN A 11 -2.82 14.25 -6.63
CA ASN A 11 -4.05 13.51 -6.32
C ASN A 11 -3.80 12.02 -6.45
N SER A 12 -2.90 11.58 -7.32
CA SER A 12 -2.77 10.17 -7.65
C SER A 12 -2.16 9.36 -6.51
N VAL A 13 -1.14 9.90 -5.83
CA VAL A 13 -0.52 9.27 -4.65
C VAL A 13 -1.49 9.26 -3.46
N THR A 14 -2.00 10.43 -3.07
CA THR A 14 -2.97 10.57 -1.98
C THR A 14 -4.23 9.71 -2.22
N ARG A 15 -4.77 9.72 -3.44
CA ARG A 15 -5.92 8.87 -3.84
C ARG A 15 -5.58 7.38 -3.83
N THR A 16 -4.38 6.99 -4.25
CA THR A 16 -3.96 5.59 -4.20
C THR A 16 -3.85 5.11 -2.76
N LEU A 17 -3.25 5.90 -1.87
CA LEU A 17 -3.19 5.58 -0.44
C LEU A 17 -4.58 5.53 0.19
N ALA A 18 -5.47 6.47 -0.14
CA ALA A 18 -6.86 6.45 0.32
C ALA A 18 -7.62 5.22 -0.20
N LEU A 19 -7.41 4.82 -1.45
CA LEU A 19 -8.03 3.62 -2.03
C LEU A 19 -7.45 2.34 -1.43
N ALA A 20 -6.15 2.30 -1.19
CA ALA A 20 -5.45 1.22 -0.49
C ALA A 20 -6.01 1.05 0.93
N SER A 21 -6.23 2.16 1.64
CA SER A 21 -6.82 2.17 2.97
C SER A 21 -8.24 1.60 2.96
N ARG A 22 -9.07 2.04 2.02
CA ARG A 22 -10.42 1.48 1.83
C ARG A 22 -10.40 -0.01 1.47
N THR A 23 -9.41 -0.45 0.71
CA THR A 23 -9.26 -1.85 0.30
C THR A 23 -8.94 -2.78 1.47
N ILE A 24 -8.06 -2.35 2.39
CA ILE A 24 -7.67 -3.16 3.55
C ILE A 24 -8.55 -2.96 4.79
N GLY A 25 -9.38 -1.91 4.78
CA GLY A 25 -10.40 -1.63 5.80
C GLY A 25 -10.02 -0.56 6.83
N GLY A 26 -9.12 0.37 6.51
CA GLY A 26 -8.80 1.51 7.36
C GLY A 26 -7.34 1.97 7.27
N HIS A 27 -7.02 3.12 7.88
CA HIS A 27 -5.66 3.67 7.88
C HIS A 27 -4.73 2.87 8.80
N ASP A 28 -5.22 2.39 9.95
CA ASP A 28 -4.40 1.61 10.90
C ASP A 28 -3.86 0.33 10.26
N ARG A 29 -4.74 -0.41 9.57
CA ARG A 29 -4.37 -1.64 8.84
C ARG A 29 -3.43 -1.35 7.68
N LEU A 30 -3.59 -0.20 7.00
CA LEU A 30 -2.69 0.21 5.93
C LEU A 30 -1.30 0.53 6.49
N ALA A 31 -1.22 1.23 7.63
CA ALA A 31 0.04 1.55 8.29
C ALA A 31 0.78 0.27 8.71
N GLU A 32 0.06 -0.69 9.30
CA GLU A 32 0.60 -2.01 9.65
C GLU A 32 1.07 -2.78 8.41
N TYR A 33 0.26 -2.82 7.34
CA TYR A 33 0.61 -3.48 6.07
C TYR A 33 1.87 -2.91 5.42
N LEU A 34 2.03 -1.58 5.47
CA LEU A 34 3.18 -0.88 4.91
C LEU A 34 4.40 -0.93 5.86
N GLY A 35 4.19 -1.24 7.13
CA GLY A 35 5.22 -1.25 8.17
C GLY A 35 5.69 0.16 8.55
N VAL A 36 4.76 1.11 8.63
CA VAL A 36 5.04 2.54 8.88
C VAL A 36 4.22 3.05 10.07
N ALA A 37 4.66 4.17 10.65
CA ALA A 37 3.87 4.85 11.68
C ALA A 37 2.59 5.45 11.07
N GLN A 38 1.47 5.36 11.78
CA GLN A 38 0.19 5.92 11.35
C GLN A 38 0.25 7.43 11.12
N ALA A 39 0.88 8.18 12.03
CA ALA A 39 1.04 9.62 11.87
C ALA A 39 1.77 9.98 10.57
N LEU A 40 2.79 9.21 10.19
CA LEU A 40 3.53 9.43 8.94
C LEU A 40 2.66 9.10 7.71
N LEU A 41 1.86 8.04 7.79
CA LEU A 41 0.87 7.73 6.75
C LEU A 41 -0.16 8.86 6.59
N GLU A 42 -0.60 9.47 7.69
CA GLU A 42 -1.52 10.62 7.68
C GLU A 42 -0.88 11.84 7.01
N GLU A 43 0.41 12.11 7.24
CA GLU A 43 1.12 13.16 6.50
C GLU A 43 1.15 12.91 4.99
N TRP A 44 1.31 11.64 4.57
CA TRP A 44 1.25 11.29 3.14
C TRP A 44 -0.16 11.40 2.57
N LEU A 45 -1.19 11.07 3.35
CA LEU A 45 -2.60 11.19 2.95
C LEU A 45 -3.04 12.65 2.85
N ASP A 46 -2.51 13.51 3.70
CA ASP A 46 -2.76 14.97 3.69
C ASP A 46 -1.89 15.71 2.66
N GLY A 47 -1.02 15.01 1.94
CA GLY A 47 -0.11 15.62 0.96
C GLY A 47 0.99 16.48 1.59
N ARG A 48 1.21 16.38 2.91
CA ARG A 48 2.23 17.15 3.64
C ARG A 48 3.66 16.70 3.30
N CYS A 49 3.83 15.42 3.01
CA CYS A 49 5.09 14.86 2.53
C CYS A 49 4.85 13.68 1.58
N GLU A 50 5.91 13.25 0.87
CA GLU A 50 5.80 12.19 -0.13
C GLU A 50 6.26 10.83 0.43
N PRO A 51 5.51 9.74 0.20
CA PRO A 51 5.95 8.41 0.59
C PRO A 51 7.16 7.97 -0.25
N PRO A 52 8.08 7.18 0.31
CA PRO A 52 9.10 6.50 -0.49
C PRO A 52 8.48 5.68 -1.62
N THR A 53 9.12 5.62 -2.79
CA THR A 53 8.60 4.89 -3.97
C THR A 53 8.19 3.44 -3.67
N ALA A 54 8.96 2.74 -2.82
CA ALA A 54 8.65 1.37 -2.43
C ALA A 54 7.34 1.25 -1.62
N ILE A 55 6.98 2.26 -0.85
CA ILE A 55 5.70 2.34 -0.14
C ILE A 55 4.56 2.54 -1.14
N TYR A 56 4.73 3.50 -2.06
CA TYR A 56 3.73 3.77 -3.08
C TYR A 56 3.45 2.54 -3.98
N MET A 57 4.49 1.82 -4.41
CA MET A 57 4.33 0.59 -5.19
C MET A 57 3.57 -0.51 -4.42
N ARG A 58 3.84 -0.68 -3.11
CA ARG A 58 3.07 -1.62 -2.28
C ARG A 58 1.60 -1.23 -2.13
N ALA A 59 1.31 0.07 -2.03
CA ALA A 59 -0.07 0.56 -2.02
C ALA A 59 -0.78 0.30 -3.36
N LEU A 60 -0.09 0.50 -4.50
CA LEU A 60 -0.61 0.15 -5.83
C LEU A 60 -0.92 -1.34 -5.94
N ASP A 61 0.00 -2.21 -5.51
CA ASP A 61 -0.22 -3.67 -5.52
C ASP A 61 -1.45 -4.07 -4.69
N LEU A 62 -1.66 -3.40 -3.56
CA LEU A 62 -2.82 -3.63 -2.70
C LEU A 62 -4.13 -3.23 -3.39
N VAL A 63 -4.15 -2.07 -4.05
CA VAL A 63 -5.30 -1.61 -4.83
C VAL A 63 -5.57 -2.53 -6.02
N ALA A 64 -4.52 -2.96 -6.73
CA ALA A 64 -4.64 -3.83 -7.90
C ALA A 64 -5.18 -5.22 -7.55
N ARG A 65 -4.87 -5.73 -6.34
CA ARG A 65 -5.48 -6.96 -5.80
C ARG A 65 -6.98 -6.79 -5.54
N GLY A 66 -7.41 -5.59 -5.18
CA GLY A 66 -8.81 -5.27 -4.89
C GLY A 66 -9.36 -5.96 -3.63
N PRO A 67 -10.54 -5.54 -3.15
CA PRO A 67 -11.18 -6.11 -1.96
C PRO A 67 -11.63 -7.57 -2.12
N PHE A 68 -11.51 -8.12 -3.33
CA PHE A 68 -11.86 -9.50 -3.68
C PHE A 68 -10.67 -10.41 -3.94
N ALA A 69 -9.43 -9.92 -3.76
CA ALA A 69 -8.29 -10.83 -3.70
C ALA A 69 -8.44 -11.67 -2.44
N THR A 70 -9.09 -12.82 -2.60
CA THR A 70 -8.94 -13.95 -1.70
C THR A 70 -7.46 -14.05 -1.36
N PRO A 71 -7.07 -14.11 -0.08
CA PRO A 71 -5.69 -14.39 0.25
C PRO A 71 -5.34 -15.63 -0.53
N HIS A 72 -4.29 -15.56 -1.35
CA HIS A 72 -3.72 -16.73 -1.97
C HIS A 72 -3.22 -17.58 -0.80
N ARG A 73 -4.12 -18.37 -0.22
CA ARG A 73 -3.82 -19.42 0.73
C ARG A 73 -2.90 -20.33 -0.06
N GLY A 74 -1.60 -20.13 0.17
CA GLY A 74 -0.55 -20.97 -0.38
C GLY A 74 -1.02 -22.40 -0.20
N ARG A 75 -1.35 -23.02 -1.33
CA ARG A 75 -1.50 -24.45 -1.45
C ARG A 75 -0.10 -25.01 -1.18
N ASP A 76 0.21 -25.20 0.09
CA ASP A 76 1.29 -26.06 0.52
C ASP A 76 0.84 -27.51 0.27
N HIS A 77 0.96 -27.93 -1.00
CA HIS A 77 0.92 -29.33 -1.38
C HIS A 77 2.35 -29.79 -1.66
N ALA A 78 3.04 -30.24 -0.62
CA ALA A 78 4.08 -31.27 -0.69
C ALA A 78 4.42 -31.70 0.76
N LYS A 79 4.14 -32.91 1.26
CA LYS A 79 3.89 -34.20 0.62
C LYS A 79 3.01 -35.09 1.50
N LYS A 80 2.20 -35.89 0.82
CA LYS A 80 1.58 -37.12 1.29
C LYS A 80 2.50 -38.29 0.91
N LYS A 81 2.89 -39.16 1.85
CA LYS A 81 2.88 -40.64 1.74
C LYS A 81 3.86 -41.35 2.70
N SER A 82 3.28 -42.37 3.34
CA SER A 82 3.84 -43.59 3.96
C SER A 82 4.58 -43.47 5.28
#